data_AF-A0AAV8EER3-F1
#
_entry.id   AF-A0AAV8EER3-F1
#
_cell.length_a   1.000
_cell.length_b   1.000
_cell.length_c   1.000
_cell.angle_alpha   90.00
_cell.angle_beta   90.00
_cell.angle_gamma   90.00
#
_symmetry.space_group_name_H-M   'P 1'
#
loop_
_entity.id
_entity.type
_entity.pdbx_description
1 polymer ?
#
loop_
_entity_poly.entity_id
_entity_poly.type
_entity_poly.pdbx_seq_one_letter_code
_entity_poly.pdbx_strand_id
1 'polypeptide(L)'
;MASWDQLGELANVAQLTGIDAVRLVSMIVRAAATARMHKRNCRQFAQHLRLIGNLLEQLKISELKRYPETREPLEQLEDALRRSFVLVNSCQDKSYLYLLAMGWNIVYQFRKAQNEIDRYLRLVPLITLVDNARVRERLEYIEKDQCEYTFDEEDKKVQDALLNMDELNHQTTVLKKTLSCSYPNVPLNEALKKEKEKLQVELQRSQSTMDVRQCEVIQHLLGVTEIVASTLPEKSIANKVDSDDDEKYTDHKEYTTKKQTDTYVASRGSSPVTSGHNYMSNRGLQMHDEWHADLLGCCSEPSLCLKTFFFPCGTFSKIASVAKKRPVSSAEACNDLLAYTLILSCCCYTCCVRRKLRQMLNITGGFCDDFLSHLMCCCCALVQEWREVEIRGAYVAGVDKTKISPPPCQYMES
;
A
#
# COMPACT_ATOMS: atom_id res chain seq x y z
N MET A 1 2.67 10.41 -1.39
CA MET A 1 1.57 9.83 -0.60
C MET A 1 0.96 10.98 0.17
N ALA A 2 -0.26 11.40 -0.17
CA ALA A 2 -0.93 12.46 0.57
C ALA A 2 -1.21 11.97 1.99
N SER A 3 -0.77 12.74 2.98
CA SER A 3 -1.09 12.47 4.37
C SER A 3 -2.59 12.73 4.58
N TRP A 4 -3.29 11.87 5.30
CA TRP A 4 -4.65 12.17 5.79
C TRP A 4 -4.70 13.47 6.60
N ASP A 5 -3.55 13.98 7.06
CA ASP A 5 -3.42 15.30 7.69
C ASP A 5 -3.89 16.46 6.78
N GLN A 6 -3.95 16.26 5.45
CA GLN A 6 -4.38 17.29 4.50
C GLN A 6 -5.84 17.15 4.03
N LEU A 7 -6.53 16.07 4.39
CA LEU A 7 -7.81 15.65 3.81
C LEU A 7 -8.99 16.54 4.26
N GLY A 8 -9.00 17.85 4.04
CA GLY A 8 -10.14 18.74 4.31
C GLY A 8 -10.66 18.77 5.77
N GLU A 9 -9.87 18.32 6.75
CA GLU A 9 -10.29 18.19 8.15
C GLU A 9 -9.97 19.38 9.04
N LEU A 10 -9.15 20.34 8.58
CA LEU A 10 -8.80 21.49 9.41
C LEU A 10 -10.04 22.25 9.94
N ALA A 11 -11.11 22.34 9.15
CA ALA A 11 -12.36 22.97 9.59
C ALA A 11 -13.11 22.14 10.65
N ASN A 12 -13.22 20.82 10.48
CA ASN A 12 -13.89 19.94 11.44
C ASN A 12 -13.05 19.77 12.73
N VAL A 13 -11.72 19.71 12.61
CA VAL A 13 -10.78 19.70 13.74
C VAL A 13 -10.81 21.05 14.46
N ALA A 14 -10.88 22.17 13.74
CA ALA A 14 -11.02 23.51 14.32
C ALA A 14 -12.32 23.66 15.13
N GLN A 15 -13.43 23.07 14.67
CA GLN A 15 -14.69 23.04 15.44
C GLN A 15 -14.59 22.26 16.76
N LEU A 16 -13.60 21.37 16.88
CA LEU A 16 -13.34 20.57 18.07
C LEU A 16 -12.27 21.20 18.98
N THR A 17 -11.80 22.40 18.65
CA THR A 17 -10.83 23.14 19.49
C THR A 17 -11.48 23.50 20.84
N GLY A 18 -10.68 23.41 21.91
CA GLY A 18 -11.16 23.67 23.27
C GLY A 18 -11.94 22.52 23.92
N ILE A 19 -12.23 21.43 23.20
CA ILE A 19 -12.74 20.19 23.81
C ILE A 19 -11.58 19.44 24.46
N ASP A 20 -11.76 19.03 25.72
CA ASP A 20 -10.79 18.25 26.47
C ASP A 20 -10.71 16.78 26.00
N ALA A 21 -9.59 16.13 26.32
CA ALA A 21 -9.31 14.75 25.91
C ALA A 21 -10.39 13.73 26.34
N VAL A 22 -10.94 13.82 27.56
CA VAL A 22 -11.91 12.85 28.08
C VAL A 22 -13.24 12.96 27.33
N ARG A 23 -13.66 14.19 27.05
CA ARG A 23 -14.85 14.46 26.24
C ARG A 23 -14.66 14.03 24.77
N LEU A 24 -13.47 14.24 24.19
CA LEU A 24 -13.14 13.73 22.85
C LEU A 24 -13.24 12.20 22.79
N VAL A 25 -12.68 11.48 23.76
CA VAL A 25 -12.82 10.01 23.85
C VAL A 25 -14.28 9.58 23.87
N SER A 26 -15.12 10.26 24.67
CA SER A 26 -16.55 9.96 24.75
C SER A 26 -17.27 10.18 23.41
N MET A 27 -16.90 11.23 22.66
CA MET A 27 -17.44 11.48 21.32
C MET A 27 -17.00 10.42 20.32
N ILE A 28 -15.73 9.99 20.35
CA ILE A 28 -15.20 8.93 19.49
C ILE A 28 -15.94 7.62 19.74
N VAL A 29 -16.15 7.26 21.01
CA VAL A 29 -16.89 6.07 21.40
C VAL A 29 -18.31 6.07 20.84
N ARG A 30 -19.00 7.23 20.86
CA ARG A 30 -20.34 7.37 20.29
C ARG A 30 -20.32 7.22 18.77
N ALA A 31 -19.40 7.88 18.08
CA ALA A 31 -19.26 7.80 16.63
C ALA A 31 -18.92 6.36 16.18
N ALA A 32 -18.08 5.64 16.93
CA ALA A 32 -17.75 4.25 16.65
C ALA A 32 -18.95 3.31 16.76
N ALA A 33 -19.92 3.61 17.64
CA ALA A 33 -21.14 2.81 17.80
C ALA A 33 -22.09 2.95 16.59
N THR A 34 -22.04 4.08 15.89
CA THR A 34 -22.87 4.40 14.73
C THR A 34 -22.16 4.21 13.38
N ALA A 35 -20.92 3.71 13.39
CA ALA A 35 -20.14 3.47 12.17
C ALA A 35 -20.84 2.52 11.19
N ARG A 36 -20.86 2.90 9.90
CA ARG A 36 -21.45 2.11 8.83
C ARG A 36 -20.44 1.15 8.20
N MET A 37 -19.17 1.56 8.12
CA MET A 37 -18.03 0.80 7.61
C MET A 37 -16.93 0.64 8.67
N HIS A 38 -16.00 -0.30 8.46
CA HIS A 38 -14.88 -0.58 9.37
C HIS A 38 -15.31 -0.74 10.84
N LYS A 39 -16.46 -1.37 11.07
CA LYS A 39 -17.11 -1.44 12.40
C LYS A 39 -16.21 -2.07 13.45
N ARG A 40 -15.48 -3.14 13.09
CA ARG A 40 -14.55 -3.84 13.98
C ARG A 40 -13.40 -2.92 14.40
N ASN A 41 -12.74 -2.27 13.44
CA ASN A 41 -11.66 -1.33 13.70
C ASN A 41 -12.13 -0.14 14.56
N CYS A 42 -13.29 0.45 14.23
CA CYS A 42 -13.86 1.54 15.02
C CYS A 42 -14.12 1.12 16.47
N ARG A 43 -14.67 -0.08 16.69
CA ARG A 43 -14.96 -0.60 18.03
C ARG A 43 -13.69 -0.88 18.82
N GLN A 44 -12.70 -1.53 18.21
CA GLN A 44 -11.40 -1.81 18.85
C GLN A 44 -10.70 -0.51 19.24
N PHE A 45 -10.60 0.44 18.31
CA PHE A 45 -9.99 1.73 18.57
C PHE A 45 -10.74 2.50 19.68
N ALA A 46 -12.07 2.51 19.66
CA ALA A 46 -12.86 3.12 20.73
C ALA A 46 -12.66 2.43 22.10
N GLN A 47 -12.47 1.11 22.13
CA GLN A 47 -12.16 0.37 23.36
C GLN A 47 -10.79 0.77 23.91
N HIS A 48 -9.79 0.82 23.05
CA HIS A 48 -8.45 1.28 23.41
C HIS A 48 -8.48 2.71 23.99
N LEU A 49 -9.16 3.63 23.29
CA LEU A 49 -9.29 5.01 23.76
C LEU A 49 -10.09 5.15 25.07
N ARG A 50 -11.01 4.23 25.40
CA ARG A 50 -11.66 4.22 26.73
C ARG A 50 -10.66 3.93 27.85
N LEU A 51 -9.71 3.03 27.64
CA LEU A 51 -8.66 2.74 28.62
C LEU A 51 -7.84 4.00 28.89
N ILE A 52 -7.49 4.71 27.82
CA ILE A 52 -6.78 5.99 27.88
C ILE A 52 -7.63 7.05 28.59
N GLY A 53 -8.90 7.23 28.20
CA GLY A 53 -9.80 8.17 28.85
C GLY A 53 -9.92 7.97 30.36
N ASN A 54 -10.05 6.71 30.81
CA ASN A 54 -10.08 6.35 32.23
C ASN A 54 -8.76 6.67 32.95
N LEU A 55 -7.62 6.56 32.27
CA LEU A 55 -6.31 6.95 32.81
C LEU A 55 -6.20 8.48 32.93
N LEU A 56 -6.60 9.22 31.88
CA LEU A 56 -6.56 10.68 31.86
C LEU A 56 -7.45 11.29 32.95
N GLU A 57 -8.63 10.74 33.18
CA GLU A 57 -9.52 11.18 34.26
C GLU A 57 -8.86 11.02 35.64
N GLN A 58 -8.16 9.90 35.88
CA GLN A 58 -7.42 9.68 37.13
C GLN A 58 -6.21 10.58 37.30
N LEU A 59 -5.52 10.89 36.22
CA LEU A 59 -4.37 11.79 36.21
C LEU A 59 -4.75 13.26 36.38
N LYS A 60 -6.06 13.59 36.35
CA LYS A 60 -6.58 14.96 36.39
C LYS A 60 -5.82 15.87 35.43
N ILE A 61 -5.90 15.57 34.13
CA ILE A 61 -5.11 16.27 33.09
C ILE A 61 -5.19 17.80 33.14
N SER A 62 -6.27 18.37 33.67
CA SER A 62 -6.44 19.82 33.86
C SER A 62 -5.43 20.41 34.83
N GLU A 63 -4.99 19.65 35.84
CA GLU A 63 -3.92 20.03 36.77
C GLU A 63 -2.56 19.89 36.09
N LEU A 64 -2.35 18.81 35.34
CA LEU A 64 -1.09 18.56 34.62
C LEU A 64 -0.79 19.66 33.60
N LYS A 65 -1.78 20.10 32.83
CA LYS A 65 -1.64 21.19 31.84
C LYS A 65 -1.10 22.51 32.40
N ARG A 66 -1.12 22.72 33.73
CA ARG A 66 -0.53 23.90 34.37
C ARG A 66 1.00 23.88 34.36
N TYR A 67 1.61 22.70 34.25
CA TYR A 67 3.05 22.54 34.23
C TYR A 67 3.58 22.60 32.79
N PRO A 68 4.57 23.46 32.51
CA PRO A 68 5.08 23.67 31.15
C PRO A 68 5.65 22.38 30.54
N GLU A 69 6.25 21.51 31.33
CA GLU A 69 6.88 20.26 30.88
C GLU A 69 5.87 19.26 30.32
N THR A 70 4.63 19.28 30.82
CA THR A 70 3.59 18.30 30.44
C THR A 70 2.55 18.87 29.49
N ARG A 71 2.51 20.21 29.38
CA ARG A 71 1.52 20.93 28.58
C ARG A 71 1.58 20.54 27.11
N GLU A 72 2.77 20.60 26.49
CA GLU A 72 2.93 20.31 25.07
C GLU A 72 2.53 18.86 24.71
N PRO A 73 3.01 17.81 25.41
CA PRO A 73 2.54 16.44 25.16
C PRO A 73 1.03 16.25 25.31
N LEU A 74 0.39 16.95 26.26
CA LEU A 74 -1.05 16.88 26.47
C LEU A 74 -1.85 17.61 25.37
N GLU A 75 -1.33 18.74 24.86
CA GLU A 75 -1.93 19.44 23.72
C GLU A 75 -1.82 18.57 22.45
N GLN A 76 -0.67 17.93 22.22
CA GLN A 76 -0.47 17.02 21.08
C GLN A 76 -1.34 15.76 21.18
N LEU A 77 -1.55 15.23 22.38
CA LEU A 77 -2.50 14.14 22.64
C LEU A 77 -3.94 14.54 22.27
N GLU A 78 -4.37 15.75 22.67
CA GLU A 78 -5.70 16.25 22.30
C GLU A 78 -5.85 16.44 20.79
N ASP A 79 -4.83 16.95 20.11
CA ASP A 79 -4.85 17.09 18.65
C ASP A 79 -4.93 15.73 17.94
N ALA A 80 -4.19 14.73 18.44
CA ALA A 80 -4.28 13.36 17.93
C ALA A 80 -5.68 12.76 18.17
N LEU A 81 -6.31 13.03 19.32
CA LEU A 81 -7.69 12.63 19.60
C LEU A 81 -8.71 13.35 18.70
N ARG A 82 -8.49 14.63 18.36
CA ARG A 82 -9.36 15.35 17.40
C ARG A 82 -9.30 14.71 16.03
N ARG A 83 -8.11 14.45 15.48
CA ARG A 83 -7.94 13.72 14.20
C ARG A 83 -8.58 12.33 14.25
N SER A 84 -8.40 11.63 15.38
CA SER A 84 -9.00 10.31 15.63
C SER A 84 -10.52 10.34 15.61
N PHE A 85 -11.15 11.38 16.15
CA PHE A 85 -12.58 11.58 16.03
C PHE A 85 -13.03 11.75 14.59
N VAL A 86 -12.32 12.55 13.79
CA VAL A 86 -12.74 12.73 12.39
C VAL A 86 -12.55 11.45 11.58
N LEU A 87 -11.47 10.69 11.82
CA LEU A 87 -11.28 9.34 11.24
C LEU A 87 -12.46 8.42 11.55
N VAL A 88 -12.85 8.29 12.81
CA VAL A 88 -13.97 7.43 13.22
C VAL A 88 -15.30 7.94 12.68
N ASN A 89 -15.54 9.25 12.74
CA ASN A 89 -16.77 9.85 12.21
C ASN A 89 -16.88 9.67 10.69
N SER A 90 -15.76 9.67 9.97
CA SER A 90 -15.74 9.43 8.52
C SER A 90 -16.29 8.06 8.14
N CYS A 91 -16.16 7.06 9.02
CA CYS A 91 -16.69 5.70 8.82
C CYS A 91 -18.24 5.63 8.91
N GLN A 92 -18.89 6.72 9.28
CA GLN A 92 -20.35 6.87 9.33
C GLN A 92 -20.88 7.66 8.12
N ASP A 93 -20.30 8.83 7.86
CA ASP A 93 -20.99 9.84 7.03
C ASP A 93 -20.54 9.85 5.56
N LYS A 94 -19.32 9.39 5.25
CA LYS A 94 -18.78 9.38 3.87
C LYS A 94 -19.54 8.44 2.93
N SER A 95 -19.25 8.54 1.63
CA SER A 95 -19.70 7.56 0.63
C SER A 95 -19.25 6.16 1.04
N TYR A 96 -20.18 5.20 1.00
CA TYR A 96 -19.87 3.80 1.23
C TYR A 96 -18.82 3.30 0.21
N LEU A 97 -18.99 3.64 -1.07
CA LEU A 97 -18.07 3.24 -2.14
C LEU A 97 -16.68 3.84 -1.97
N TYR A 98 -16.60 5.10 -1.55
CA TYR A 98 -15.32 5.73 -1.21
C TYR A 98 -14.62 5.01 -0.05
N LEU A 99 -15.34 4.73 1.05
CA LEU A 99 -14.77 4.06 2.21
C LEU A 99 -14.27 2.65 1.86
N LEU A 100 -15.00 1.93 1.02
CA LEU A 100 -14.61 0.62 0.52
C LEU A 100 -13.34 0.71 -0.35
N ALA A 101 -13.31 1.65 -1.30
CA ALA A 101 -12.15 1.88 -2.16
C ALA A 101 -10.91 2.36 -1.39
N MET A 102 -11.09 3.05 -0.26
CA MET A 102 -10.03 3.53 0.61
C MET A 102 -9.73 2.59 1.79
N GLY A 103 -10.25 1.36 1.79
CA GLY A 103 -10.28 0.48 2.97
C GLY A 103 -8.92 0.26 3.63
N TRP A 104 -7.90 -0.12 2.85
CA TRP A 104 -6.52 -0.28 3.35
C TRP A 104 -5.92 1.00 3.92
N ASN A 105 -6.25 2.14 3.32
CA ASN A 105 -5.76 3.42 3.81
C ASN A 105 -6.39 3.74 5.17
N ILE A 106 -7.70 3.52 5.33
CA ILE A 106 -8.39 3.69 6.61
C ILE A 106 -7.80 2.78 7.69
N VAL A 107 -7.54 1.50 7.37
CA VAL A 107 -6.86 0.56 8.29
C VAL A 107 -5.48 1.08 8.71
N TYR A 108 -4.71 1.60 7.77
CA TYR A 108 -3.43 2.22 8.07
C TYR A 108 -3.59 3.46 8.99
N GLN A 109 -4.61 4.29 8.77
CA GLN A 109 -4.87 5.45 9.62
C GLN A 109 -5.23 5.08 11.06
N PHE A 110 -6.01 4.02 11.30
CA PHE A 110 -6.27 3.54 12.65
C PHE A 110 -4.98 3.16 13.38
N ARG A 111 -4.09 2.44 12.69
CA ARG A 111 -2.77 2.08 13.23
C ARG A 111 -1.91 3.31 13.50
N LYS A 112 -1.86 4.27 12.57
CA LYS A 112 -1.12 5.53 12.72
C LYS A 112 -1.64 6.31 13.93
N ALA A 113 -2.96 6.46 14.05
CA ALA A 113 -3.62 7.22 15.11
C ALA A 113 -3.38 6.59 16.50
N GLN A 114 -3.52 5.27 16.63
CA GLN A 114 -3.21 4.59 17.90
C GLN A 114 -1.75 4.80 18.30
N ASN A 115 -0.80 4.56 17.38
CA ASN A 115 0.63 4.71 17.67
C ASN A 115 1.00 6.15 18.08
N GLU A 116 0.38 7.15 17.45
CA GLU A 116 0.57 8.55 17.78
C GLU A 116 0.06 8.87 19.20
N ILE A 117 -1.16 8.42 19.52
CA ILE A 117 -1.76 8.60 20.85
C ILE A 117 -0.94 7.90 21.92
N ASP A 118 -0.55 6.64 21.70
CA ASP A 118 0.26 5.84 22.64
C ASP A 118 1.61 6.50 22.92
N ARG A 119 2.24 7.08 21.88
CA ARG A 119 3.50 7.80 22.03
C ARG A 119 3.34 9.01 22.95
N TYR A 120 2.31 9.83 22.76
CA TYR A 120 2.08 10.99 23.62
C TYR A 120 1.71 10.59 25.03
N LEU A 121 0.89 9.53 25.16
CA LEU A 121 0.52 8.99 26.46
C LEU A 121 1.75 8.51 27.23
N ARG A 122 2.76 7.90 26.60
CA ARG A 122 4.00 7.49 27.30
C ARG A 122 4.82 8.67 27.81
N LEU A 123 4.83 9.80 27.08
CA LEU A 123 5.58 10.99 27.49
C LEU A 123 5.02 11.60 28.78
N VAL A 124 3.69 11.59 28.97
CA VAL A 124 3.03 12.27 30.11
C VAL A 124 3.44 11.67 31.48
N PRO A 125 3.34 10.35 31.75
CA PRO A 125 3.79 9.73 32.99
C PRO A 125 5.30 9.79 33.21
N LEU A 126 6.12 9.71 32.15
CA LEU A 126 7.57 9.86 32.27
C LEU A 126 7.98 11.23 32.80
N ILE A 127 7.19 12.27 32.51
CA ILE A 127 7.40 13.63 33.00
C ILE A 127 6.77 13.84 34.38
N THR A 128 5.64 13.19 34.66
CA THR A 128 4.80 13.50 35.84
C THR A 128 4.97 12.59 37.04
N LEU A 129 5.30 11.31 36.83
CA LEU A 129 5.02 10.28 37.83
C LEU A 129 6.12 9.22 37.87
N VAL A 130 7.19 9.56 38.58
CA VAL A 130 8.21 8.58 38.98
C VAL A 130 7.66 7.59 40.03
N ASP A 131 6.62 7.93 40.82
CA ASP A 131 6.23 7.15 42.01
C ASP A 131 4.78 6.60 42.10
N ASN A 132 3.91 6.76 41.09
CA ASN A 132 2.53 6.22 41.16
C ASN A 132 2.41 4.83 40.53
N ALA A 133 2.55 3.79 41.36
CA ALA A 133 2.49 2.38 40.94
C ALA A 133 1.18 2.01 40.21
N ARG A 134 0.04 2.59 40.62
CA ARG A 134 -1.27 2.32 40.01
C ARG A 134 -1.39 2.90 38.59
N VAL A 135 -0.78 4.05 38.35
CA VAL A 135 -0.71 4.66 37.01
C VAL A 135 0.19 3.83 36.10
N ARG A 136 1.32 3.34 36.63
CA ARG A 136 2.27 2.49 35.89
C ARG A 136 1.61 1.19 35.41
N GLU A 137 0.91 0.49 36.30
CA GLU A 137 0.18 -0.75 35.97
C GLU A 137 -0.85 -0.54 34.83
N ARG A 138 -1.59 0.57 34.87
CA ARG A 138 -2.56 0.89 33.82
C ARG A 138 -1.92 1.25 32.49
N LEU A 139 -0.79 1.95 32.53
CA LEU A 139 -0.03 2.28 31.33
C LEU A 139 0.51 1.00 30.67
N GLU A 140 0.99 0.04 31.45
CA GLU A 140 1.39 -1.28 30.94
C GLU A 140 0.23 -2.03 30.30
N TYR A 141 -0.97 -1.96 30.89
CA TYR A 141 -2.17 -2.56 30.31
C TYR A 141 -2.52 -1.93 28.95
N ILE A 142 -2.47 -0.59 28.85
CA ILE A 142 -2.70 0.15 27.60
C ILE A 142 -1.64 -0.20 26.55
N GLU A 143 -0.36 -0.28 26.95
CA GLU A 143 0.73 -0.62 26.04
C GLU A 143 0.58 -2.04 25.46
N LYS A 144 0.09 -2.98 26.27
CA LYS A 144 -0.22 -4.36 25.83
C LYS A 144 -1.44 -4.42 24.92
N ASP A 145 -2.32 -3.42 24.93
CA ASP A 145 -3.53 -3.34 24.11
C ASP A 145 -3.22 -2.87 22.67
N GLN A 146 -2.40 -3.65 21.97
CA GLN A 146 -2.09 -3.43 20.56
C GLN A 146 -3.23 -3.95 19.69
N CYS A 147 -4.12 -3.05 19.27
CA CYS A 147 -5.27 -3.44 18.44
C CYS A 147 -4.82 -3.90 17.06
N GLU A 148 -5.26 -5.10 16.67
CA GLU A 148 -5.13 -5.57 15.30
C GLU A 148 -6.24 -4.97 14.42
N TYR A 149 -5.84 -4.04 13.55
CA TYR A 149 -6.72 -3.44 12.54
C TYR A 149 -6.63 -4.21 11.22
N THR A 150 -7.78 -4.65 10.71
CA THR A 150 -7.89 -5.48 9.50
C THR A 150 -8.86 -4.88 8.49
N PHE A 151 -8.67 -5.19 7.21
CA PHE A 151 -9.68 -4.96 6.19
C PHE A 151 -10.38 -6.29 5.90
N ASP A 152 -11.71 -6.32 6.02
CA ASP A 152 -12.48 -7.56 5.88
C ASP A 152 -12.24 -8.19 4.49
N GLU A 153 -11.99 -9.51 4.45
CA GLU A 153 -11.63 -10.20 3.21
C GLU A 153 -12.77 -10.17 2.17
N GLU A 154 -14.02 -10.07 2.61
CA GLU A 154 -15.17 -9.85 1.73
C GLU A 154 -15.10 -8.45 1.10
N ASP A 155 -14.87 -7.42 1.90
CA ASP A 155 -14.73 -6.03 1.44
C ASP A 155 -13.53 -5.85 0.52
N LYS A 156 -12.42 -6.57 0.77
CA LYS A 156 -11.24 -6.61 -0.09
C LYS A 156 -11.56 -7.16 -1.49
N LYS A 157 -12.30 -8.27 -1.57
CA LYS A 157 -12.73 -8.84 -2.87
C LYS A 157 -13.62 -7.86 -3.63
N VAL A 158 -14.52 -7.16 -2.93
CA VAL A 158 -15.39 -6.15 -3.55
C VAL A 158 -14.56 -4.94 -4.01
N GLN A 159 -13.59 -4.48 -3.20
CA GLN A 159 -12.67 -3.40 -3.57
C GLN A 159 -11.88 -3.77 -4.84
N ASP A 160 -11.25 -4.94 -4.87
CA ASP A 160 -10.46 -5.40 -6.02
C ASP A 160 -11.34 -5.45 -7.28
N ALA A 161 -12.54 -6.03 -7.18
CA ALA A 161 -13.48 -6.10 -8.30
C ALA A 161 -13.93 -4.71 -8.80
N LEU A 162 -14.14 -3.74 -7.91
CA LEU A 162 -14.59 -2.40 -8.28
C LEU A 162 -13.47 -1.53 -8.89
N LEU A 163 -12.22 -1.72 -8.45
CA LEU A 163 -11.08 -0.93 -8.93
C LEU A 163 -10.40 -1.53 -10.17
N ASN A 164 -10.67 -2.80 -10.51
CA ASN A 164 -10.14 -3.45 -11.71
C ASN A 164 -10.87 -3.00 -12.98
N MET A 165 -10.21 -2.21 -13.83
CA MET A 165 -10.79 -1.56 -15.02
C MET A 165 -11.29 -2.51 -16.13
N ASP A 166 -10.85 -3.77 -16.13
CA ASP A 166 -10.96 -4.64 -17.31
C ASP A 166 -12.29 -5.42 -17.42
N GLU A 167 -13.13 -5.44 -16.39
CA GLU A 167 -14.35 -6.28 -16.35
C GLU A 167 -15.60 -5.53 -15.87
N LEU A 168 -16.14 -4.68 -16.75
CA LEU A 168 -17.29 -3.81 -16.46
C LEU A 168 -18.57 -4.57 -16.06
N ASN A 169 -18.81 -5.76 -16.63
CA ASN A 169 -19.96 -6.60 -16.30
C ASN A 169 -19.85 -7.16 -14.88
N HIS A 170 -18.63 -7.54 -14.46
CA HIS A 170 -18.36 -7.98 -13.11
C HIS A 170 -18.50 -6.83 -12.11
N GLN A 171 -17.92 -5.65 -12.41
CA GLN A 171 -18.09 -4.44 -11.60
C GLN A 171 -19.57 -4.10 -11.37
N THR A 172 -20.38 -4.16 -12.43
CA THR A 172 -21.83 -3.88 -12.36
C THR A 172 -22.53 -4.85 -11.41
N THR A 173 -22.23 -6.14 -11.53
CA THR A 173 -22.84 -7.19 -10.68
C THR A 173 -22.42 -7.02 -9.21
N VAL A 174 -21.14 -6.77 -8.97
CA VAL A 174 -20.57 -6.55 -7.64
C VAL A 174 -21.15 -5.29 -7.00
N LEU A 175 -21.25 -4.19 -7.75
CA LEU A 175 -21.80 -2.93 -7.26
C LEU A 175 -23.27 -3.08 -6.86
N LYS A 176 -24.10 -3.70 -7.73
CA LYS A 176 -25.52 -3.95 -7.45
C LYS A 176 -25.71 -4.73 -6.16
N LYS A 177 -24.96 -5.82 -6.00
CA LYS A 177 -25.02 -6.67 -4.79
C LYS A 177 -24.60 -5.89 -3.54
N THR A 178 -23.47 -5.19 -3.61
CA THR A 178 -22.88 -4.48 -2.47
C THR A 178 -23.77 -3.33 -1.99
N LEU A 179 -24.32 -2.54 -2.91
CA LEU A 179 -25.23 -1.44 -2.56
C LEU A 179 -26.54 -1.95 -1.98
N SER A 180 -27.08 -3.07 -2.50
CA SER A 180 -28.29 -3.68 -1.96
C SER A 180 -28.11 -4.13 -0.51
N CYS A 181 -26.94 -4.70 -0.16
CA CYS A 181 -26.62 -5.06 1.22
C CYS A 181 -26.44 -3.84 2.14
N SER A 182 -25.82 -2.77 1.62
CA SER A 182 -25.49 -1.56 2.38
C SER A 182 -26.68 -0.63 2.60
N TYR A 183 -27.72 -0.79 1.77
CA TYR A 183 -28.96 -0.04 1.78
C TYR A 183 -30.19 -0.98 1.73
N PRO A 184 -30.42 -1.81 2.77
CA PRO A 184 -31.37 -2.94 2.71
C PRO A 184 -32.84 -2.57 2.49
N ASN A 185 -33.21 -1.29 2.59
CA ASN A 185 -34.57 -0.79 2.44
C ASN A 185 -34.68 0.40 1.46
N VAL A 186 -33.66 0.63 0.63
CA VAL A 186 -33.65 1.72 -0.35
C VAL A 186 -33.58 1.13 -1.75
N PRO A 187 -34.44 1.56 -2.69
CA PRO A 187 -34.33 1.16 -4.08
C PRO A 187 -32.92 1.43 -4.64
N LEU A 188 -32.41 0.49 -5.44
CA LEU A 188 -31.03 0.56 -5.95
C LEU A 188 -30.73 1.87 -6.69
N ASN A 189 -31.67 2.40 -7.46
CA ASN A 189 -31.52 3.69 -8.15
C ASN A 189 -31.35 4.87 -7.17
N GLU A 190 -32.10 4.89 -6.08
CA GLU A 190 -31.97 5.89 -5.03
C GLU A 190 -30.67 5.72 -4.24
N ALA A 191 -30.25 4.47 -3.97
CA ALA A 191 -28.95 4.19 -3.35
C ALA A 191 -27.78 4.65 -4.23
N LEU A 192 -27.82 4.38 -5.54
CA LEU A 192 -26.84 4.88 -6.52
C LEU A 192 -26.80 6.40 -6.55
N LYS A 193 -27.97 7.07 -6.54
CA LYS A 193 -28.05 8.54 -6.48
C LYS A 193 -27.40 9.09 -5.21
N LYS A 194 -27.73 8.54 -4.03
CA LYS A 194 -27.14 8.94 -2.75
C LYS A 194 -25.62 8.75 -2.74
N GLU A 195 -25.12 7.63 -3.26
CA GLU A 195 -23.68 7.40 -3.35
C GLU A 195 -23.00 8.35 -4.35
N LYS A 196 -23.63 8.64 -5.51
CA LYS A 196 -23.13 9.62 -6.48
C LYS A 196 -22.99 11.02 -5.86
N GLU A 197 -24.01 11.48 -5.13
CA GLU A 197 -23.98 12.78 -4.43
C GLU A 197 -22.85 12.83 -3.40
N LYS A 198 -22.68 11.77 -2.59
CA LYS A 198 -21.60 11.70 -1.62
C LYS A 198 -20.21 11.65 -2.27
N LEU A 199 -20.05 10.87 -3.34
CA LEU A 199 -18.80 10.80 -4.10
C LEU A 199 -18.42 12.15 -4.72
N GLN A 200 -19.40 12.95 -5.17
CA GLN A 200 -19.15 14.31 -5.67
C GLN A 200 -18.61 15.24 -4.56
N VAL A 201 -19.16 15.14 -3.35
CA VAL A 201 -18.64 15.89 -2.20
C VAL A 201 -17.21 15.46 -1.85
N GLU A 202 -16.93 14.15 -1.83
CA GLU A 202 -15.57 13.65 -1.60
C GLU A 202 -14.61 14.10 -2.73
N LEU A 203 -15.06 14.13 -3.99
CA LEU A 203 -14.25 14.60 -5.12
C LEU A 203 -13.86 16.08 -4.94
N GLN A 204 -14.83 16.93 -4.62
CA GLN A 204 -14.59 18.36 -4.35
C GLN A 204 -13.59 18.54 -3.21
N ARG A 205 -13.72 17.74 -2.15
CA ARG A 205 -12.79 17.76 -1.01
C ARG A 205 -11.38 17.32 -1.43
N SER A 206 -11.23 16.22 -2.16
CA SER A 206 -9.93 15.75 -2.65
C SER A 206 -9.29 16.76 -3.62
N GLN A 207 -10.08 17.43 -4.46
CA GLN A 207 -9.62 18.51 -5.34
C GLN A 207 -9.10 19.72 -4.56
N SER A 208 -9.84 20.17 -3.53
CA SER A 208 -9.39 21.27 -2.66
C SER A 208 -8.09 20.96 -1.92
N THR A 209 -7.81 19.67 -1.73
CA THR A 209 -6.60 19.13 -1.09
C THR A 209 -5.48 18.84 -2.10
N MET A 210 -5.73 18.98 -3.41
CA MET A 210 -4.80 18.61 -4.49
C MET A 210 -4.38 17.13 -4.46
N ASP A 211 -5.23 16.23 -3.96
CA ASP A 211 -4.95 14.79 -3.95
C ASP A 211 -5.39 14.13 -5.26
N VAL A 212 -4.47 14.13 -6.23
CA VAL A 212 -4.71 13.59 -7.59
C VAL A 212 -5.11 12.12 -7.55
N ARG A 213 -4.46 11.30 -6.71
CA ARG A 213 -4.74 9.85 -6.65
C ARG A 213 -6.13 9.58 -6.13
N GLN A 214 -6.56 10.30 -5.09
CA GLN A 214 -7.94 10.17 -4.61
C GLN A 214 -8.94 10.67 -5.65
N CYS A 215 -8.64 11.75 -6.36
CA CYS A 215 -9.51 12.24 -7.44
C CYS A 215 -9.70 11.17 -8.53
N GLU A 216 -8.64 10.50 -8.96
CA GLU A 216 -8.69 9.42 -9.96
C GLU A 216 -9.59 8.27 -9.50
N VAL A 217 -9.42 7.80 -8.26
CA VAL A 217 -10.25 6.73 -7.69
C VAL A 217 -11.72 7.16 -7.62
N ILE A 218 -12.00 8.38 -7.16
CA ILE A 218 -13.39 8.87 -7.04
C ILE A 218 -14.03 9.05 -8.42
N GLN A 219 -13.29 9.56 -9.40
CA GLN A 219 -13.76 9.70 -10.78
C GLN A 219 -14.09 8.34 -11.40
N HIS A 220 -13.24 7.34 -11.18
CA HIS A 220 -13.53 5.96 -11.59
C HIS A 220 -14.83 5.45 -10.96
N LEU A 221 -14.98 5.56 -9.64
CA LEU A 221 -16.20 5.13 -8.94
C LEU A 221 -17.46 5.85 -9.45
N LEU A 222 -17.37 7.15 -9.77
CA LEU A 222 -18.46 7.92 -10.37
C LEU A 222 -18.84 7.36 -11.75
N GLY A 223 -17.85 7.03 -12.58
CA GLY A 223 -18.05 6.43 -13.90
C GLY A 223 -18.76 5.07 -13.81
N VAL A 224 -18.28 4.18 -12.94
CA VAL A 224 -18.92 2.87 -12.72
C VAL A 224 -20.36 3.04 -12.22
N THR A 225 -20.59 3.96 -11.27
CA THR A 225 -21.92 4.25 -10.73
C THR A 225 -22.88 4.75 -11.82
N GLU A 226 -22.41 5.58 -12.74
CA GLU A 226 -23.21 6.13 -13.85
C GLU A 226 -23.55 5.07 -14.90
N ILE A 227 -22.61 4.21 -15.24
CA ILE A 227 -22.87 3.07 -16.14
C ILE A 227 -23.94 2.18 -15.53
N VAL A 228 -23.82 1.83 -14.24
CA VAL A 228 -24.83 0.99 -13.58
C VAL A 228 -26.19 1.67 -13.52
N ALA A 229 -26.26 2.98 -13.28
CA ALA A 229 -27.51 3.73 -13.30
C ALA A 229 -28.18 3.71 -14.69
N SER A 230 -27.39 3.82 -15.76
CA SER A 230 -27.91 3.82 -17.14
C SER A 230 -28.41 2.45 -17.63
N THR A 231 -27.91 1.35 -17.05
CA THR A 231 -28.34 -0.03 -17.38
C THR A 231 -29.58 -0.50 -16.62
N LEU A 232 -30.10 0.30 -15.70
CA LEU A 232 -31.35 0.00 -15.01
C LEU A 232 -32.53 0.38 -15.92
N PRO A 233 -33.53 -0.51 -16.10
CA PRO A 233 -34.71 -0.15 -16.88
C PRO A 233 -35.40 1.04 -16.22
N GLU A 234 -35.66 2.10 -17.00
CA GLU A 234 -36.50 3.22 -16.59
C GLU A 234 -37.86 2.64 -16.19
N LYS A 235 -38.16 2.60 -14.89
CA LYS A 235 -39.47 2.19 -14.43
C LYS A 235 -40.45 3.32 -14.73
N SER A 236 -41.03 3.23 -15.93
CA SER A 236 -42.40 3.59 -16.31
C SER A 236 -43.09 4.60 -15.38
N ILE A 237 -43.22 5.83 -15.88
CA ILE A 237 -44.38 6.66 -15.62
C ILE A 237 -45.62 5.86 -16.08
N ALA A 238 -46.41 5.33 -15.15
CA ALA A 238 -47.88 5.28 -15.21
C ALA A 238 -48.44 4.36 -14.11
N ASN A 239 -49.17 4.96 -13.17
CA ASN A 239 -50.16 4.27 -12.36
C ASN A 239 -51.32 3.78 -13.27
N LYS A 240 -51.59 2.48 -13.30
CA LYS A 240 -52.89 1.79 -13.56
C LYS A 240 -52.69 0.36 -13.02
N VAL A 241 -53.26 -0.05 -11.88
CA VAL A 241 -54.66 -0.46 -11.61
C VAL A 241 -55.15 -1.55 -12.57
N ASP A 242 -55.41 -2.73 -11.98
CA ASP A 242 -56.14 -3.93 -12.41
C ASP A 242 -55.59 -4.72 -13.62
N SER A 243 -55.57 -6.05 -13.68
CA SER A 243 -56.42 -7.07 -13.02
C SER A 243 -55.67 -8.41 -12.93
N ASP A 244 -56.14 -9.29 -12.05
CA ASP A 244 -55.94 -10.74 -12.06
C ASP A 244 -56.11 -11.36 -13.47
N ASP A 245 -55.34 -12.39 -13.78
CA ASP A 245 -55.92 -13.68 -14.18
C ASP A 245 -54.88 -14.82 -14.14
N ASP A 246 -55.36 -15.93 -13.60
CA ASP A 246 -54.78 -17.27 -13.47
C ASP A 246 -54.44 -17.88 -14.84
N GLU A 247 -53.34 -18.62 -14.95
CA GLU A 247 -53.35 -19.88 -15.72
C GLU A 247 -52.19 -20.83 -15.36
N LYS A 248 -52.59 -21.99 -14.82
CA LYS A 248 -51.84 -23.23 -14.61
C LYS A 248 -51.55 -23.92 -15.96
N TYR A 249 -50.39 -24.57 -16.13
CA TYR A 249 -50.25 -26.04 -16.30
C TYR A 249 -48.83 -26.50 -16.72
N THR A 250 -48.38 -27.57 -16.02
CA THR A 250 -47.50 -28.70 -16.41
C THR A 250 -46.03 -28.55 -16.83
N ASP A 251 -45.16 -29.02 -15.93
CA ASP A 251 -44.16 -30.10 -16.05
C ASP A 251 -43.76 -30.60 -17.44
N HIS A 252 -42.45 -30.58 -17.75
CA HIS A 252 -41.71 -31.74 -18.28
C HIS A 252 -40.19 -31.55 -18.10
N LYS A 253 -39.56 -32.50 -17.40
CA LYS A 253 -38.13 -32.82 -17.47
C LYS A 253 -37.79 -33.47 -18.81
N GLU A 254 -36.66 -33.10 -19.42
CA GLU A 254 -35.87 -34.05 -20.22
C GLU A 254 -34.36 -33.70 -20.23
N TYR A 255 -33.56 -34.76 -20.25
CA TYR A 255 -32.11 -34.82 -20.07
C TYR A 255 -31.33 -34.84 -21.40
N THR A 256 -30.04 -34.46 -21.32
CA THR A 256 -28.90 -34.85 -22.19
C THR A 256 -28.87 -34.27 -23.63
N THR A 257 -27.76 -33.83 -24.20
CA THR A 257 -26.54 -34.62 -24.45
C THR A 257 -25.36 -33.72 -24.89
N LYS A 258 -24.16 -34.02 -24.41
CA LYS A 258 -22.87 -33.51 -24.92
C LYS A 258 -22.57 -34.08 -26.32
N LYS A 259 -21.96 -33.28 -27.21
CA LYS A 259 -21.13 -33.80 -28.31
C LYS A 259 -19.86 -32.96 -28.46
N GLN A 260 -18.73 -33.59 -28.19
CA GLN A 260 -17.41 -33.22 -28.68
C GLN A 260 -17.23 -33.76 -30.10
N THR A 261 -16.45 -33.04 -30.91
CA THR A 261 -15.74 -33.61 -32.07
C THR A 261 -14.41 -32.89 -32.21
N ASP A 262 -13.33 -33.65 -32.05
CA ASP A 262 -11.95 -33.30 -32.41
C ASP A 262 -11.73 -33.49 -33.91
N THR A 263 -10.82 -32.73 -34.51
CA THR A 263 -9.97 -33.19 -35.62
C THR A 263 -8.67 -32.39 -35.66
N TYR A 264 -7.54 -33.11 -35.51
CA TYR A 264 -6.17 -32.69 -35.76
C TYR A 264 -5.85 -32.67 -37.27
N VAL A 265 -4.88 -31.86 -37.71
CA VAL A 265 -3.71 -32.25 -38.56
C VAL A 265 -2.65 -31.12 -38.57
N ALA A 266 -1.38 -31.51 -38.38
CA ALA A 266 -0.13 -30.75 -38.47
C ALA A 266 0.31 -30.55 -39.96
N SER A 267 1.29 -29.76 -40.41
CA SER A 267 2.69 -29.65 -39.98
C SER A 267 3.48 -28.75 -40.97
N ARG A 268 4.51 -28.04 -40.46
CA ARG A 268 5.84 -27.75 -41.07
C ARG A 268 6.02 -26.85 -42.31
N GLY A 269 7.02 -25.97 -42.24
CA GLY A 269 7.85 -25.57 -43.41
C GLY A 269 8.62 -24.25 -43.29
N SER A 270 9.91 -24.36 -43.01
CA SER A 270 11.02 -23.38 -42.95
C SER A 270 11.22 -22.36 -44.10
N SER A 271 11.89 -21.25 -43.76
CA SER A 271 12.48 -20.13 -44.56
C SER A 271 13.38 -20.52 -45.74
N PRO A 272 13.80 -19.57 -46.62
CA PRO A 272 15.10 -18.87 -46.42
C PRO A 272 15.27 -17.42 -47.02
N VAL A 273 16.18 -16.62 -46.40
CA VAL A 273 17.33 -15.78 -46.94
C VAL A 273 17.21 -15.10 -48.33
N THR A 274 17.75 -13.92 -48.71
CA THR A 274 18.37 -12.67 -48.17
C THR A 274 18.73 -11.80 -49.41
N SER A 275 18.80 -10.46 -49.30
CA SER A 275 19.65 -9.55 -50.11
C SER A 275 19.70 -8.20 -49.39
N GLY A 276 20.81 -7.50 -49.14
CA GLY A 276 22.19 -7.61 -49.60
C GLY A 276 22.70 -6.23 -50.02
N HIS A 277 23.87 -5.83 -49.48
CA HIS A 277 24.85 -4.86 -50.04
C HIS A 277 24.63 -3.34 -49.76
N ASN A 278 25.57 -2.55 -49.21
CA ASN A 278 27.04 -2.53 -49.40
C ASN A 278 27.87 -1.66 -48.42
N TYR A 279 29.09 -2.16 -48.11
CA TYR A 279 30.43 -1.51 -48.04
C TYR A 279 30.70 -0.31 -47.08
N MET A 280 31.78 -0.20 -46.30
CA MET A 280 33.06 -0.94 -46.17
C MET A 280 33.82 -0.52 -44.89
N SER A 281 34.71 -1.43 -44.45
CA SER A 281 36.07 -1.18 -43.91
C SER A 281 36.36 -1.36 -42.40
N ASN A 282 36.89 -2.54 -42.16
CA ASN A 282 37.81 -3.05 -41.14
C ASN A 282 38.84 -2.06 -40.55
N ARG A 283 38.86 -1.86 -39.21
CA ARG A 283 40.06 -1.94 -38.35
C ARG A 283 39.70 -1.82 -36.86
N GLY A 284 40.32 -2.66 -36.04
CA GLY A 284 39.91 -3.01 -34.67
C GLY A 284 39.88 -1.90 -33.60
N LEU A 285 39.43 -2.35 -32.41
CA LEU A 285 39.00 -1.63 -31.19
C LEU A 285 37.51 -1.31 -31.14
N GLN A 286 36.68 -2.36 -31.04
CA GLN A 286 35.34 -2.22 -30.46
C GLN A 286 35.46 -2.57 -28.97
N MET A 287 35.81 -1.57 -28.14
CA MET A 287 35.56 -1.67 -26.72
C MET A 287 34.04 -1.56 -26.50
N HIS A 288 33.50 -2.49 -25.71
CA HIS A 288 32.08 -2.76 -25.51
C HIS A 288 31.35 -1.68 -24.67
N ASP A 289 30.36 -1.00 -25.25
CA ASP A 289 29.64 0.14 -24.64
C ASP A 289 28.28 -0.20 -23.97
N GLU A 290 27.93 -1.48 -23.77
CA GLU A 290 26.63 -1.92 -23.22
C GLU A 290 26.74 -2.85 -21.98
N TRP A 291 25.71 -2.87 -21.12
CA TRP A 291 25.63 -3.81 -19.98
C TRP A 291 25.67 -5.26 -20.47
N HIS A 292 26.64 -6.06 -20.01
CA HIS A 292 26.73 -7.49 -20.33
C HIS A 292 25.83 -8.37 -19.43
N ALA A 293 25.47 -7.90 -18.24
CA ALA A 293 24.55 -8.59 -17.34
C ALA A 293 23.11 -8.07 -17.48
N ASP A 294 22.14 -8.97 -17.66
CA ASP A 294 20.71 -8.65 -17.75
C ASP A 294 20.11 -8.25 -16.40
N LEU A 295 19.27 -7.22 -16.39
CA LEU A 295 18.56 -6.70 -15.21
C LEU A 295 17.64 -7.75 -14.55
N LEU A 296 17.16 -8.74 -15.32
CA LEU A 296 16.34 -9.86 -14.86
C LEU A 296 17.09 -11.21 -14.84
N GLY A 297 18.43 -11.19 -14.97
CA GLY A 297 19.27 -12.39 -14.97
C GLY A 297 19.51 -13.04 -13.60
N CYS A 298 18.71 -12.73 -12.57
CA CYS A 298 18.94 -13.21 -11.20
C CYS A 298 18.86 -14.73 -11.07
N CYS A 299 18.17 -15.40 -12.01
CA CYS A 299 18.01 -16.85 -12.04
C CYS A 299 19.27 -17.60 -12.52
N SER A 300 20.27 -16.91 -13.08
CA SER A 300 21.51 -17.55 -13.56
C SER A 300 22.49 -17.91 -12.44
N GLU A 301 22.39 -17.26 -11.26
CA GLU A 301 23.10 -17.68 -10.03
C GLU A 301 22.19 -17.45 -8.80
N PRO A 302 21.28 -18.39 -8.52
CA PRO A 302 20.30 -18.26 -7.45
C PRO A 302 20.93 -18.07 -6.07
N SER A 303 22.13 -18.60 -5.85
CA SER A 303 22.88 -18.50 -4.58
C SER A 303 23.33 -17.06 -4.27
N LEU A 304 23.75 -16.30 -5.28
CA LEU A 304 24.13 -14.90 -5.11
C LEU A 304 22.89 -14.03 -4.87
N CYS A 305 21.80 -14.30 -5.61
CA CYS A 305 20.52 -13.63 -5.41
C CYS A 305 19.97 -13.85 -4.00
N LEU A 306 19.96 -15.09 -3.51
CA LEU A 306 19.55 -15.43 -2.13
C LEU A 306 20.45 -14.74 -1.10
N LYS A 307 21.76 -14.73 -1.31
CA LYS A 307 22.71 -14.06 -0.41
C LYS A 307 22.50 -12.55 -0.35
N THR A 308 22.23 -11.91 -1.48
CA THR A 308 21.91 -10.48 -1.56
C THR A 308 20.55 -10.16 -0.96
N PHE A 309 19.58 -11.06 -1.08
CA PHE A 309 18.26 -10.92 -0.46
C PHE A 309 18.36 -10.94 1.08
N PHE A 310 19.08 -11.91 1.66
CA PHE A 310 19.23 -12.03 3.12
C PHE A 310 20.28 -11.07 3.71
N PHE A 311 21.24 -10.59 2.91
CA PHE A 311 22.30 -9.70 3.37
C PHE A 311 22.67 -8.63 2.32
N PRO A 312 21.75 -7.69 2.01
CA PRO A 312 21.95 -6.70 0.96
C PRO A 312 23.08 -5.72 1.26
N CYS A 313 23.30 -5.37 2.54
CA CYS A 313 24.42 -4.51 2.96
C CYS A 313 25.79 -5.11 2.58
N GLY A 314 25.95 -6.43 2.61
CA GLY A 314 27.20 -7.08 2.26
C GLY A 314 27.52 -7.00 0.78
N THR A 315 26.52 -7.27 -0.06
CA THR A 315 26.66 -7.09 -1.52
C THR A 315 26.89 -5.61 -1.86
N PHE A 316 26.13 -4.71 -1.23
CA PHE A 316 26.27 -3.27 -1.43
C PHE A 316 27.65 -2.73 -1.00
N SER A 317 28.18 -3.16 0.15
CA SER A 317 29.53 -2.80 0.62
C SER A 317 30.61 -3.13 -0.41
N LYS A 318 30.51 -4.29 -1.09
CA LYS A 318 31.46 -4.68 -2.13
C LYS A 318 31.34 -3.80 -3.38
N ILE A 319 30.11 -3.54 -3.84
CA ILE A 319 29.84 -2.62 -4.97
C ILE A 319 30.39 -1.22 -4.65
N ALA A 320 30.06 -0.68 -3.48
CA ALA A 320 30.49 0.63 -3.03
C ALA A 320 32.01 0.73 -2.89
N SER A 321 32.69 -0.35 -2.48
CA SER A 321 34.14 -0.38 -2.36
C SER A 321 34.84 -0.19 -3.71
N VAL A 322 34.32 -0.83 -4.75
CA VAL A 322 34.82 -0.69 -6.12
C VAL A 322 34.52 0.72 -6.66
N ALA A 323 33.29 1.20 -6.48
CA ALA A 323 32.87 2.52 -6.97
C ALA A 323 33.60 3.69 -6.27
N LYS A 324 33.87 3.58 -4.97
CA LYS A 324 34.59 4.59 -4.18
C LYS A 324 36.12 4.41 -4.24
N LYS A 325 36.63 3.35 -4.89
CA LYS A 325 38.06 2.98 -4.96
C LYS A 325 38.73 2.87 -3.57
N ARG A 326 37.97 2.49 -2.55
CA ARG A 326 38.46 2.25 -1.18
C ARG A 326 37.64 1.15 -0.52
N PRO A 327 38.18 0.40 0.46
CA PRO A 327 37.38 -0.54 1.23
C PRO A 327 36.25 0.20 1.97
N VAL A 328 35.02 -0.29 1.81
CA VAL A 328 33.82 0.15 2.54
C VAL A 328 33.35 -1.04 3.35
N SER A 329 33.29 -0.92 4.67
CA SER A 329 32.85 -2.02 5.53
C SER A 329 31.33 -2.26 5.41
N SER A 330 30.86 -3.46 5.77
CA SER A 330 29.41 -3.76 5.81
C SER A 330 28.66 -2.90 6.84
N ALA A 331 29.32 -2.53 7.94
CA ALA A 331 28.76 -1.63 8.96
C ALA A 331 28.65 -0.19 8.44
N GLU A 332 29.65 0.30 7.70
CA GLU A 332 29.61 1.60 7.02
C GLU A 332 28.54 1.61 5.92
N ALA A 333 28.41 0.52 5.17
CA ALA A 333 27.37 0.34 4.16
C ALA A 333 25.95 0.26 4.76
N CYS A 334 25.79 -0.42 5.90
CA CYS A 334 24.51 -0.45 6.62
C CYS A 334 24.19 0.89 7.30
N ASN A 335 25.18 1.65 7.79
CA ASN A 335 24.96 3.00 8.33
C ASN A 335 24.55 3.97 7.22
N ASP A 336 25.21 3.91 6.06
CA ASP A 336 24.79 4.63 4.84
C ASP A 336 23.36 4.21 4.47
N LEU A 337 23.06 2.90 4.43
CA LEU A 337 21.74 2.39 4.05
C LEU A 337 20.65 2.79 5.07
N LEU A 338 20.92 2.71 6.37
CA LEU A 338 20.01 3.09 7.47
C LEU A 338 19.71 4.58 7.45
N ALA A 339 20.72 5.43 7.23
CA ALA A 339 20.52 6.88 7.04
C ALA A 339 19.57 7.20 5.86
N TYR A 340 19.42 6.28 4.91
CA TYR A 340 18.57 6.41 3.72
C TYR A 340 17.35 5.45 3.69
N THR A 341 17.00 4.79 4.81
CA THR A 341 15.82 3.89 4.90
C THR A 341 14.48 4.60 5.16
N LEU A 342 14.45 5.93 5.24
CA LEU A 342 13.20 6.68 5.05
C LEU A 342 12.79 6.55 3.57
N ILE A 343 11.73 5.79 3.36
CA ILE A 343 11.21 5.30 2.08
C ILE A 343 11.30 6.38 0.99
N LEU A 344 11.90 5.99 -0.15
CA LEU A 344 12.34 6.74 -1.35
C LEU A 344 13.83 7.13 -1.42
N SER A 345 14.58 7.16 -0.31
CA SER A 345 15.99 7.60 -0.36
C SER A 345 17.00 6.50 -0.73
N CYS A 346 16.74 5.23 -0.44
CA CYS A 346 17.67 4.14 -0.77
C CYS A 346 17.83 3.96 -2.28
N CYS A 347 16.74 4.03 -3.05
CA CYS A 347 16.75 3.94 -4.52
C CYS A 347 17.43 5.16 -5.16
N CYS A 348 17.27 6.36 -4.57
CA CYS A 348 17.97 7.56 -5.02
C CYS A 348 19.49 7.45 -4.83
N TYR A 349 19.94 6.88 -3.70
CA TYR A 349 21.38 6.71 -3.45
C TYR A 349 21.97 5.59 -4.30
N THR A 350 21.32 4.43 -4.38
CA THR A 350 21.79 3.32 -5.22
C THR A 350 21.74 3.68 -6.71
N CYS A 351 20.76 4.46 -7.17
CA CYS A 351 20.76 4.95 -8.56
C CYS A 351 21.90 5.96 -8.82
N CYS A 352 22.28 6.80 -7.84
CA CYS A 352 23.44 7.68 -7.98
C CYS A 352 24.75 6.88 -8.08
N VAL A 353 24.86 5.79 -7.31
CA VAL A 353 26.00 4.87 -7.38
C VAL A 353 26.02 4.11 -8.72
N ARG A 354 24.86 3.61 -9.18
CA ARG A 354 24.71 2.99 -10.50
C ARG A 354 25.13 3.92 -11.63
N ARG A 355 24.66 5.16 -11.60
CA ARG A 355 25.04 6.20 -12.58
C ARG A 355 26.56 6.42 -12.59
N LYS A 356 27.19 6.49 -11.42
CA LYS A 356 28.63 6.67 -11.29
C LYS A 356 29.41 5.46 -11.80
N LEU A 357 28.93 4.24 -11.51
CA LEU A 357 29.50 2.99 -12.03
C LEU A 357 29.41 2.94 -13.56
N ARG A 358 28.26 3.31 -14.11
CA ARG A 358 27.97 3.37 -15.54
C ARG A 358 28.88 4.37 -16.27
N GLN A 359 29.10 5.54 -15.67
CA GLN A 359 30.07 6.53 -16.15
C GLN A 359 31.52 6.03 -16.08
N MET A 360 31.89 5.33 -15.00
CA MET A 360 33.24 4.78 -14.84
C MET A 360 33.54 3.63 -15.83
N LEU A 361 32.52 2.87 -16.22
CA LEU A 361 32.65 1.71 -17.10
C LEU A 361 32.27 2.00 -18.57
N ASN A 362 32.01 3.27 -18.93
CA ASN A 362 31.55 3.72 -20.25
C ASN A 362 30.32 2.95 -20.78
N ILE A 363 29.31 2.77 -19.93
CA ILE A 363 28.08 2.07 -20.31
C ILE A 363 26.98 3.11 -20.66
N THR A 364 26.20 2.85 -21.73
CA THR A 364 25.11 3.75 -22.14
C THR A 364 23.88 3.65 -21.22
N GLY A 365 23.14 4.75 -21.01
CA GLY A 365 21.92 4.78 -20.18
C GLY A 365 21.50 6.16 -19.67
N GLY A 366 20.26 6.27 -19.18
CA GLY A 366 19.66 7.50 -18.66
C GLY A 366 19.46 7.53 -17.14
N PHE A 367 19.34 8.74 -16.56
CA PHE A 367 19.03 8.91 -15.13
C PHE A 367 17.68 8.28 -14.74
N CYS A 368 16.68 8.41 -15.63
CA CYS A 368 15.37 7.81 -15.42
C CYS A 368 15.45 6.28 -15.41
N ASP A 369 16.23 5.66 -16.30
CA ASP A 369 16.40 4.20 -16.36
C ASP A 369 17.12 3.66 -15.11
N ASP A 370 18.16 4.37 -14.66
CA ASP A 370 18.94 4.01 -13.47
C ASP A 370 18.06 4.10 -12.20
N PHE A 371 17.16 5.08 -12.13
CA PHE A 371 16.20 5.24 -11.03
C PHE A 371 15.08 4.19 -11.08
N LEU A 372 14.49 3.96 -12.24
CA LEU A 372 13.41 2.97 -12.43
C LEU A 372 13.91 1.54 -12.14
N SER A 373 15.15 1.20 -12.49
CA SER A 373 15.73 -0.12 -12.22
C SER A 373 15.78 -0.42 -10.71
N HIS A 374 16.18 0.55 -9.89
CA HIS A 374 16.23 0.41 -8.43
C HIS A 374 14.85 0.56 -7.75
N LEU A 375 13.92 1.26 -8.38
CA LEU A 375 12.53 1.39 -7.91
C LEU A 375 11.73 0.09 -8.15
N MET A 376 11.95 -0.59 -9.28
CA MET A 376 11.24 -1.83 -9.64
C MET A 376 11.77 -3.06 -8.88
N CYS A 377 13.09 -3.23 -8.77
CA CYS A 377 13.70 -4.27 -7.93
C CYS A 377 15.14 -3.88 -7.55
N CYS A 378 15.31 -3.26 -6.38
CA CYS A 378 16.64 -2.85 -5.90
C CYS A 378 17.64 -4.03 -5.80
N CYS A 379 17.19 -5.20 -5.33
CA CYS A 379 18.03 -6.40 -5.25
C CYS A 379 18.56 -6.85 -6.62
N CYS A 380 17.69 -6.83 -7.65
CA CYS A 380 18.02 -7.26 -9.00
C CYS A 380 19.00 -6.27 -9.66
N ALA A 381 18.76 -4.96 -9.48
CA ALA A 381 19.65 -3.92 -9.97
C ALA A 381 21.05 -3.99 -9.35
N LEU A 382 21.14 -4.25 -8.04
CA LEU A 382 22.43 -4.44 -7.34
C LEU A 382 23.16 -5.71 -7.81
N VAL A 383 22.44 -6.81 -8.06
CA VAL A 383 23.05 -8.05 -8.58
C VAL A 383 23.57 -7.85 -10.00
N GLN A 384 22.82 -7.15 -10.86
CA GLN A 384 23.26 -6.80 -12.21
C GLN A 384 24.55 -5.96 -12.18
N GLU A 385 24.59 -4.93 -11.33
CA GLU A 385 25.76 -4.05 -11.16
C GLU A 385 27.00 -4.82 -10.69
N TRP A 386 26.82 -5.74 -9.74
CA TRP A 386 27.92 -6.56 -9.23
C TRP A 386 28.50 -7.48 -10.31
N ARG A 387 27.65 -8.10 -11.12
CA ARG A 387 28.11 -8.95 -12.23
C ARG A 387 28.87 -8.18 -13.30
N GLU A 388 28.42 -6.97 -13.63
CA GLU A 388 29.12 -6.12 -14.60
C GLU A 388 30.53 -5.76 -14.11
N VAL A 389 30.66 -5.50 -12.80
CA VAL A 389 31.95 -5.27 -12.15
C VAL A 389 32.86 -6.50 -12.21
N GLU A 390 32.32 -7.70 -11.98
CA GLU A 390 33.11 -8.94 -12.06
C GLU A 390 33.57 -9.24 -13.50
N ILE A 391 32.68 -9.07 -14.48
CA ILE A 391 32.97 -9.33 -15.91
C ILE A 391 34.05 -8.36 -16.42
N ARG A 392 33.90 -7.05 -16.15
CA ARG A 392 34.84 -6.03 -16.62
C ARG A 392 36.09 -5.92 -15.74
N GLY A 393 35.99 -6.24 -14.45
CA GLY A 393 37.13 -6.32 -13.52
C GLY A 393 38.12 -7.45 -13.88
N ALA A 394 37.61 -8.58 -14.37
CA ALA A 394 38.44 -9.67 -14.90
C ALA A 394 39.18 -9.31 -16.20
N TYR A 395 38.73 -8.29 -16.94
CA TYR A 395 39.38 -7.81 -18.16
C TYR A 395 40.47 -6.77 -17.87
N VAL A 396 40.38 -6.03 -16.76
CA VAL A 396 41.36 -5.00 -16.34
C VAL A 396 42.44 -5.57 -15.41
N ALA A 397 42.14 -6.62 -14.65
CA ALA A 397 43.11 -7.40 -13.89
C ALA A 397 43.29 -8.76 -14.57
N GLY A 398 44.20 -8.84 -15.54
CA GLY A 398 44.52 -10.10 -16.21
C GLY A 398 44.86 -11.19 -15.18
N VAL A 399 44.10 -12.28 -15.22
CA VAL A 399 44.35 -13.57 -14.55
C VAL A 399 44.59 -13.49 -13.04
N ASP A 400 43.54 -13.74 -12.25
CA ASP A 400 43.59 -14.78 -11.19
C ASP A 400 42.18 -15.03 -10.62
N LYS A 401 41.50 -16.06 -11.13
CA LYS A 401 40.37 -16.66 -10.42
C LYS A 401 40.94 -17.55 -9.34
N THR A 402 40.78 -17.19 -8.07
CA THR A 402 40.95 -18.13 -6.96
C THR A 402 39.94 -19.26 -7.14
N LYS A 403 40.38 -20.40 -7.66
CA LYS A 403 39.58 -21.64 -7.67
C LYS A 403 39.34 -22.05 -6.23
N ILE A 404 38.12 -21.84 -5.73
CA ILE A 404 37.65 -22.50 -4.51
C ILE A 404 37.26 -23.91 -4.94
N SER A 405 38.14 -24.88 -4.69
CA SER A 405 37.80 -26.31 -4.81
C SER A 405 36.90 -26.71 -3.63
N PRO A 406 35.82 -27.47 -3.85
CA PRO A 406 35.01 -27.99 -2.74
C PRO A 406 35.83 -29.00 -1.91
N PRO A 407 35.62 -29.07 -0.59
CA PRO A 407 36.24 -30.10 0.24
C PRO A 407 35.75 -31.50 -0.21
N PRO A 408 36.60 -32.54 -0.12
CA PRO A 408 36.21 -33.90 -0.50
C PRO A 408 35.03 -34.41 0.35
N CYS A 409 34.10 -35.10 -0.29
CA CYS A 409 32.89 -35.64 0.34
C CYS A 409 33.27 -36.52 1.54
N GLN A 410 32.82 -36.11 2.73
CA GLN A 410 32.86 -36.95 3.92
C GLN A 410 31.59 -37.82 3.93
N TYR A 411 31.77 -39.14 3.96
CA TYR A 411 30.68 -40.08 4.19
C TYR A 411 30.49 -40.25 5.70
N MET A 412 29.24 -40.29 6.16
CA MET A 412 28.90 -40.79 7.49
C MET A 412 28.94 -42.32 7.45
N GLU A 413 29.75 -42.94 8.31
CA GLU A 413 29.63 -44.37 8.61
C GLU A 413 28.28 -44.60 9.31
N SER A 414 27.55 -45.60 8.84
CA SER A 414 26.26 -46.03 9.39
C SER A 414 26.45 -46.97 10.57
#